data_AF-A0AA35VA34-F1
#
_entry.id   AF-A0AA35VA34-F1
#
_cell.length_a   1.000
_cell.length_b   1.000
_cell.length_c   1.000
_cell.angle_alpha   90.00
_cell.angle_beta   90.00
_cell.angle_gamma   90.00
#
_symmetry.space_group_name_H-M   'P 1'
#
loop_
_entity.id
_entity.type
_entity.pdbx_description
1 polymer ?
#
loop_
_entity_poly.entity_id
_entity_poly.type
_entity_poly.pdbx_seq_one_letter_code
_entity_poly.pdbx_strand_id
1 'polypeptide(L)'
;MAPRILLQPGQIWTPEDDRTPQRLVVDLPEGRLAYRLIPRVSPHGTPSRETGEYLVSLSIFRRWIRETGAAITRQTEAKAAPATELAKKVATLRKAYGLNQAELANALGLSRSAIAALETGRTSNANKHLPKLAALFQVPVELFLGGLVDQRSTMELSADERDLIDLYRRLSTERKLDIQKYAERRART
;
A
#
# COMPACT_ATOMS: atom_id res chain seq x y z
N MET A 1 23.89 -24.68 -13.15
CA MET A 1 22.91 -23.60 -13.36
C MET A 1 22.34 -23.21 -12.00
N ALA A 2 22.61 -22.01 -11.50
CA ALA A 2 22.06 -21.58 -10.21
C ALA A 2 20.56 -21.31 -10.35
N PRO A 3 19.72 -21.71 -9.38
CA PRO A 3 18.28 -21.48 -9.43
C PRO A 3 18.00 -19.97 -9.59
N ARG A 4 17.12 -19.64 -10.53
CA ARG A 4 16.78 -18.25 -10.86
C ARG A 4 15.88 -17.71 -9.74
N ILE A 5 16.49 -17.10 -8.73
CA ILE A 5 15.76 -16.51 -7.59
C ILE A 5 14.84 -15.39 -8.09
N LEU A 6 13.54 -15.63 -7.99
CA LEU A 6 12.49 -14.66 -8.32
C LEU A 6 12.18 -13.80 -7.10
N LEU A 7 12.53 -12.52 -7.18
CA LEU A 7 12.27 -11.53 -6.12
C LEU A 7 10.90 -10.90 -6.35
N GLN A 8 10.07 -10.88 -5.30
CA GLN A 8 8.72 -10.33 -5.34
C GLN A 8 8.43 -9.53 -4.05
N PRO A 9 7.62 -8.46 -4.13
CA PRO A 9 7.12 -7.77 -2.94
C PRO A 9 6.38 -8.73 -1.99
N GLY A 10 6.53 -8.53 -0.69
CA GLY A 10 5.94 -9.37 0.36
C GLY A 10 6.78 -10.58 0.77
N GLN A 11 7.93 -10.82 0.13
CA GLN A 11 8.86 -11.88 0.53
C GLN A 11 9.69 -11.44 1.76
N ILE A 12 9.73 -12.26 2.80
CA ILE A 12 10.66 -12.11 3.92
C ILE A 12 11.85 -13.06 3.72
N TRP A 13 13.02 -12.46 3.55
CA TRP A 13 14.29 -13.16 3.41
C TRP A 13 15.01 -13.18 4.76
N THR A 14 15.30 -14.40 5.20
CA THR A 14 15.90 -14.74 6.48
C THR A 14 17.33 -15.22 6.23
N PRO A 15 18.36 -14.49 6.68
CA PRO A 15 19.74 -14.96 6.65
C PRO A 15 19.95 -16.16 7.58
N GLU A 16 20.95 -16.98 7.30
CA GLU A 16 21.35 -18.15 8.11
C GLU A 16 21.97 -17.72 9.46
N ASP A 17 22.69 -16.60 9.48
CA ASP A 17 23.24 -16.00 10.70
C ASP A 17 22.18 -15.14 11.44
N ASP A 18 21.90 -15.51 12.68
CA ASP A 18 20.96 -14.81 13.58
C ASP A 18 21.39 -13.37 13.94
N ARG A 19 22.65 -13.01 13.72
CA ARG A 19 23.13 -11.63 13.91
C ARG A 19 22.68 -10.68 12.80
N THR A 20 22.30 -11.21 11.64
CA THR A 20 21.89 -10.39 10.49
C THR A 20 20.36 -10.19 10.50
N PRO A 21 19.87 -8.94 10.36
CA PRO A 21 18.43 -8.68 10.34
C PRO A 21 17.77 -9.29 9.10
N GLN A 22 16.50 -9.69 9.26
CA GLN A 22 15.70 -10.17 8.13
C GLN A 22 15.35 -8.99 7.22
N ARG A 23 15.06 -9.29 5.95
CA ARG A 23 14.68 -8.28 4.96
C ARG A 23 13.31 -8.60 4.36
N LEU A 24 12.36 -7.68 4.52
CA LEU A 24 11.08 -7.72 3.83
C LEU A 24 11.19 -6.93 2.53
N VAL A 25 10.94 -7.57 1.39
CA VAL A 25 10.84 -6.88 0.10
C VAL A 25 9.54 -6.07 0.07
N VAL A 26 9.64 -4.75 -0.03
CA VAL A 26 8.50 -3.82 -0.03
C VAL A 26 8.01 -3.55 -1.45
N ASP A 27 8.93 -3.25 -2.37
CA ASP A 27 8.61 -2.92 -3.77
C ASP A 27 9.81 -3.13 -4.72
N LEU A 28 9.57 -3.05 -6.03
CA LEU A 28 10.57 -3.23 -7.09
C LEU A 28 10.52 -2.07 -8.13
N PRO A 29 10.78 -0.81 -7.75
CA PRO A 29 10.74 0.31 -8.70
C PRO A 29 11.92 0.24 -9.67
N GLU A 30 11.63 0.30 -10.98
CA GLU A 30 12.62 0.55 -12.04
C GLU A 30 13.88 -0.36 -12.01
N GLY A 31 13.72 -1.64 -11.66
CA GLY A 31 14.83 -2.61 -11.60
C GLY A 31 15.71 -2.51 -10.35
N ARG A 32 15.27 -1.73 -9.36
CA ARG A 32 15.81 -1.68 -7.99
C ARG A 32 14.88 -2.43 -7.04
N LEU A 33 15.35 -2.67 -5.82
CA LEU A 33 14.61 -3.39 -4.78
C LEU A 33 14.55 -2.53 -3.53
N ALA A 34 13.32 -2.21 -3.13
CA ALA A 34 13.00 -1.56 -1.87
C ALA A 34 12.76 -2.64 -0.81
N TYR A 35 13.41 -2.53 0.36
CA TYR A 35 13.21 -3.46 1.47
C TYR A 35 13.21 -2.76 2.82
N ARG A 36 12.63 -3.42 3.82
CA ARG A 36 12.67 -2.98 5.23
C ARG A 36 13.39 -4.03 6.07
N LEU A 37 14.15 -3.57 7.07
CA LEU A 37 14.78 -4.45 8.05
C LEU A 37 13.75 -4.88 9.11
N ILE A 38 13.75 -6.17 9.44
CA ILE A 38 13.01 -6.71 10.58
C ILE A 38 14.05 -7.15 11.62
N PRO A 39 14.17 -6.44 12.75
CA PRO A 39 15.03 -6.82 13.85
C PRO A 39 14.60 -8.19 14.42
N ARG A 40 15.57 -9.04 14.78
CA ARG A 40 15.30 -10.35 15.41
C ARG A 40 15.10 -10.30 16.94
N VAL A 41 14.94 -9.10 17.51
CA VAL A 41 14.89 -8.79 18.95
C VAL A 41 16.29 -8.69 19.59
N SER A 42 16.57 -7.54 20.21
CA SER A 42 17.51 -7.43 21.33
C SER A 42 16.68 -7.36 22.63
N PRO A 43 17.02 -8.10 23.69
CA PRO A 43 16.22 -8.14 24.91
C PRO A 43 16.28 -6.85 25.75
N HIS A 44 17.07 -5.84 25.39
CA HIS A 44 17.26 -4.61 26.17
C HIS A 44 17.11 -3.37 25.31
N GLY A 45 16.34 -2.42 25.83
CA GLY A 45 15.77 -1.31 25.09
C GLY A 45 16.79 -0.30 24.57
N THR A 46 16.65 0.01 23.29
CA THR A 46 16.59 1.37 22.77
C THR A 46 15.76 1.31 21.48
N PRO A 47 14.82 2.24 21.24
CA PRO A 47 14.09 2.28 19.98
C PRO A 47 15.04 2.81 18.92
N SER A 48 15.79 1.93 18.26
CA SER A 48 16.61 2.31 17.12
C SER A 48 15.70 2.79 16.00
N ARG A 49 15.71 4.10 15.82
CA ARG A 49 15.05 4.87 14.77
C ARG A 49 15.56 4.49 13.38
N GLU A 50 15.26 3.31 12.88
CA GLU A 50 15.50 2.97 11.46
C GLU A 50 14.38 2.09 10.91
N THR A 51 13.15 2.59 10.96
CA THR A 51 12.05 2.07 10.11
C THR A 51 12.10 2.75 8.74
N GLY A 52 13.30 2.80 8.14
CA GLY A 52 13.52 3.33 6.79
C GLY A 52 13.27 2.25 5.74
N GLU A 53 12.73 2.65 4.59
CA GLU A 53 12.75 1.80 3.39
C GLU A 53 14.09 1.98 2.69
N TYR A 54 14.83 0.90 2.50
CA TYR A 54 16.15 0.90 1.87
C TYR A 54 16.02 0.50 0.41
N LEU A 55 16.66 1.25 -0.49
CA LEU A 55 16.58 1.04 -1.93
C LEU A 55 17.93 0.63 -2.52
N VAL A 56 18.06 -0.62 -2.97
CA VAL A 56 19.30 -1.19 -3.54
C VAL A 56 19.08 -1.72 -4.96
N SER A 57 20.16 -1.97 -5.70
CA SER A 57 20.03 -2.69 -6.97
C SER A 57 19.72 -4.17 -6.74
N LEU A 58 19.05 -4.82 -7.70
CA LEU A 58 18.77 -6.26 -7.64
C LEU A 58 20.06 -7.09 -7.49
N SER A 59 21.16 -6.66 -8.11
CA SER A 59 22.46 -7.33 -8.01
C SER A 59 23.04 -7.28 -6.60
N ILE A 60 22.89 -6.14 -5.90
CA ILE A 60 23.32 -5.99 -4.51
C ILE A 60 22.49 -6.89 -3.60
N PHE A 61 21.17 -6.92 -3.77
CA PHE A 61 20.31 -7.77 -2.95
C PHE A 61 20.56 -9.26 -3.18
N ARG A 62 20.75 -9.68 -4.44
CA ARG A 62 21.11 -11.07 -4.79
C ARG A 62 22.47 -11.46 -4.24
N ARG A 63 23.44 -10.54 -4.23
CA ARG A 63 24.74 -10.79 -3.60
C ARG A 63 24.58 -11.05 -2.10
N TRP A 64 23.81 -10.21 -1.41
CA TRP A 64 23.50 -10.41 0.01
C TRP A 64 22.83 -11.77 0.29
N ILE A 65 21.87 -12.20 -0.54
CA ILE A 65 21.24 -13.53 -0.39
C ILE A 65 22.29 -14.65 -0.43
N ARG A 66 23.22 -14.59 -1.40
CA ARG A 66 24.28 -15.60 -1.54
C ARG A 66 25.28 -15.56 -0.39
N GLU A 67 25.66 -14.37 0.08
CA GLU A 67 26.63 -14.19 1.16
C GLU A 67 26.08 -14.61 2.53
N THR A 68 24.78 -14.49 2.75
CA THR A 68 24.13 -14.78 4.04
C THR A 68 23.35 -16.09 4.07
N GLY A 69 23.39 -16.87 2.98
CA GLY A 69 22.60 -18.09 2.85
C GLY A 69 21.08 -17.85 2.96
N ALA A 70 20.61 -16.64 2.68
CA ALA A 70 19.26 -16.24 3.05
C ALA A 70 18.20 -17.06 2.31
N ALA A 71 17.21 -17.56 3.06
CA ALA A 71 16.08 -18.31 2.53
C ALA A 71 14.76 -17.56 2.76
N ILE A 72 13.75 -17.86 1.95
CA ILE A 72 12.40 -17.34 2.14
C ILE A 72 11.76 -18.13 3.28
N THR A 73 11.57 -17.51 4.45
CA THR A 73 10.97 -18.19 5.62
C THR A 73 9.49 -17.88 5.80
N ARG A 74 9.05 -16.70 5.38
CA ARG A 74 7.65 -16.29 5.40
C ARG A 74 7.33 -15.51 4.13
N GLN A 75 6.31 -15.95 3.42
CA GLN A 75 5.55 -15.06 2.54
C GLN A 75 4.41 -14.55 3.42
N THR A 76 4.47 -13.29 3.85
CA THR A 76 3.24 -12.67 4.36
C THR A 76 2.25 -12.72 3.22
N GLU A 77 1.08 -13.33 3.42
CA GLU A 77 -0.04 -13.22 2.47
C GLU A 77 -0.12 -11.77 2.03
N ALA A 78 0.09 -11.55 0.74
CA ALA A 78 0.40 -10.25 0.21
C ALA A 78 -0.74 -9.27 0.51
N LYS A 79 -0.57 -8.43 1.54
CA LYS A 79 -1.21 -7.11 1.57
C LYS A 79 -0.52 -6.35 0.44
N ALA A 80 -1.13 -6.41 -0.75
CA ALA A 80 -0.40 -6.32 -1.99
C ALA A 80 0.28 -4.95 -2.13
N ALA A 81 1.43 -4.94 -2.83
CA ALA A 81 2.16 -3.72 -3.13
C ALA A 81 1.21 -2.64 -3.71
N PRO A 82 1.47 -1.34 -3.47
CA PRO A 82 0.59 -0.25 -3.92
C PRO A 82 0.20 -0.36 -5.40
N ALA A 83 1.15 -0.78 -6.24
CA ALA A 83 0.94 -1.01 -7.68
C ALA A 83 -0.01 -2.20 -7.98
N THR A 84 0.01 -3.25 -7.16
CA THR A 84 -0.88 -4.42 -7.29
C THR A 84 -2.28 -4.12 -6.79
N GLU A 85 -2.43 -3.32 -5.73
CA GLU A 85 -3.75 -2.87 -5.27
C GLU A 85 -4.40 -1.89 -6.26
N LEU A 86 -3.63 -0.97 -6.84
CA LEU A 86 -4.09 -0.12 -7.93
C LEU A 86 -4.58 -0.95 -9.13
N ALA A 87 -3.76 -1.91 -9.55
CA ALA A 87 -4.06 -2.79 -10.67
C ALA A 87 -5.38 -3.56 -10.48
N LYS A 88 -5.62 -4.09 -9.27
CA LYS A 88 -6.89 -4.75 -8.90
C LYS A 88 -8.06 -3.78 -8.97
N LYS A 89 -7.93 -2.57 -8.42
CA LYS A 89 -9.02 -1.57 -8.41
C LYS A 89 -9.46 -1.19 -9.82
N VAL A 90 -8.50 -0.97 -10.73
CA VAL A 90 -8.81 -0.65 -12.13
C VAL A 90 -9.52 -1.82 -12.82
N ALA A 91 -9.04 -3.05 -12.64
CA ALA A 91 -9.68 -4.23 -13.19
C ALA A 91 -11.11 -4.44 -12.63
N THR A 92 -11.32 -4.17 -11.33
CA THR A 92 -12.63 -4.26 -10.68
C THR A 92 -13.61 -3.24 -11.23
N LEU A 93 -13.23 -1.96 -11.31
CA LEU A 93 -14.08 -0.91 -11.86
C LEU A 93 -14.42 -1.16 -13.33
N ARG A 94 -13.44 -1.57 -14.13
CA ARG A 94 -13.69 -1.94 -15.53
C ARG A 94 -14.79 -3.00 -15.66
N LYS A 95 -14.69 -4.08 -14.88
CA LYS A 95 -15.66 -5.18 -14.88
C LYS A 95 -17.04 -4.74 -14.37
N ALA A 96 -17.10 -3.89 -13.34
CA ALA A 96 -18.35 -3.35 -12.81
C ALA A 96 -19.11 -2.50 -13.85
N TYR A 97 -18.36 -1.81 -14.72
CA TYR A 97 -18.91 -1.05 -15.85
C TYR A 97 -19.19 -1.91 -17.09
N GLY A 98 -19.02 -3.24 -17.01
CA GLY A 98 -19.27 -4.17 -18.11
C GLY A 98 -18.26 -4.07 -19.27
N LEU A 99 -17.13 -3.38 -19.08
CA LEU A 99 -16.17 -3.13 -20.15
C LEU A 99 -15.14 -4.27 -20.26
N ASN A 100 -14.74 -4.59 -21.49
CA ASN A 100 -13.55 -5.38 -21.76
C ASN A 100 -12.28 -4.49 -21.83
N GLN A 101 -11.09 -5.10 -21.85
CA GLN A 101 -9.83 -4.34 -21.85
C GLN A 101 -9.63 -3.47 -23.09
N ALA A 102 -10.17 -3.86 -24.26
CA ALA A 102 -10.07 -3.09 -25.49
C ALA A 102 -11.02 -1.88 -25.45
N GLU A 103 -12.21 -2.02 -24.89
CA GLU A 103 -13.17 -0.93 -24.70
C GLU A 103 -12.62 0.13 -23.73
N LEU A 104 -12.05 -0.30 -22.61
CA LEU A 104 -11.36 0.62 -21.69
C LEU A 104 -10.16 1.31 -22.36
N ALA A 105 -9.42 0.59 -23.19
CA ALA A 105 -8.29 1.14 -23.93
C ALA A 105 -8.76 2.25 -24.90
N ASN A 106 -9.83 1.99 -25.65
CA ASN A 106 -10.44 2.95 -26.55
C ASN A 106 -10.93 4.20 -25.80
N ALA A 107 -11.61 4.02 -24.66
CA ALA A 107 -12.11 5.12 -23.83
C ALA A 107 -10.98 6.02 -23.29
N LEU A 108 -9.79 5.46 -23.04
CA LEU A 108 -8.64 6.20 -22.49
C LEU A 108 -7.65 6.68 -23.56
N GLY A 109 -7.84 6.31 -24.83
CA GLY A 109 -6.88 6.57 -25.91
C GLY A 109 -5.57 5.81 -25.73
N LEU A 110 -5.63 4.58 -25.22
CA LEU A 110 -4.48 3.71 -24.94
C LEU A 110 -4.55 2.42 -25.76
N SER A 111 -3.45 1.67 -25.80
CA SER A 111 -3.46 0.32 -26.37
C SER A 111 -4.03 -0.69 -25.38
N ARG A 112 -4.63 -1.78 -25.89
CA ARG A 112 -5.09 -2.91 -25.07
C ARG A 112 -3.95 -3.48 -24.18
N SER A 113 -2.73 -3.55 -24.73
CA SER A 113 -1.56 -4.03 -23.98
C SER A 113 -1.16 -3.10 -22.83
N ALA A 114 -1.35 -1.78 -22.98
CA ALA A 114 -1.15 -0.82 -21.90
C ALA A 114 -2.16 -1.02 -20.76
N ILE A 115 -3.43 -1.27 -21.08
CA ILE A 115 -4.45 -1.62 -20.07
C ILE A 115 -4.09 -2.93 -19.37
N ALA A 116 -3.69 -3.96 -20.10
CA ALA A 116 -3.29 -5.23 -19.49
C ALA A 116 -2.04 -5.08 -18.58
N ALA A 117 -1.07 -4.26 -18.97
CA ALA A 117 0.10 -3.96 -18.14
C ALA A 117 -0.27 -3.18 -16.87
N LEU A 118 -1.22 -2.25 -16.98
CA LEU A 118 -1.77 -1.48 -15.87
C LEU A 118 -2.55 -2.39 -14.89
N GLU A 119 -3.41 -3.27 -15.39
CA GLU A 119 -4.19 -4.24 -14.59
C GLU A 119 -3.35 -5.37 -13.98
N THR A 120 -2.08 -5.51 -14.38
CA THR A 120 -1.14 -6.48 -13.80
C THR A 120 -0.10 -5.82 -12.89
N GLY A 121 -0.17 -4.50 -12.68
CA GLY A 121 0.76 -3.75 -11.84
C GLY A 121 2.18 -3.67 -12.42
N ARG A 122 2.36 -3.94 -13.72
CA ARG A 122 3.67 -3.98 -14.39
C ARG A 122 4.13 -2.60 -14.91
N THR A 123 3.38 -1.53 -14.63
CA THR A 123 3.62 -0.20 -15.19
C THR A 123 3.89 0.84 -14.10
N SER A 124 5.10 1.43 -14.07
CA SER A 124 5.44 2.53 -13.14
C SER A 124 4.76 3.87 -13.49
N ASN A 125 4.19 3.98 -14.69
CA ASN A 125 3.48 5.17 -15.18
C ASN A 125 1.96 5.17 -14.89
N ALA A 126 1.43 4.23 -14.10
CA ALA A 126 -0.01 4.11 -13.88
C ALA A 126 -0.66 5.40 -13.33
N ASN A 127 0.11 6.17 -12.55
CA ASN A 127 -0.29 7.47 -12.00
C ASN A 127 -0.72 8.48 -13.06
N LYS A 128 -0.12 8.44 -14.27
CA LYS A 128 -0.44 9.38 -15.36
C LYS A 128 -1.85 9.20 -15.93
N HIS A 129 -2.45 8.02 -15.74
CA HIS A 129 -3.76 7.69 -16.28
C HIS A 129 -4.88 7.79 -15.24
N LEU A 130 -4.54 8.00 -13.96
CA LEU A 130 -5.52 8.07 -12.88
C LEU A 130 -6.57 9.17 -13.04
N PRO A 131 -6.23 10.41 -13.45
CA PRO A 131 -7.25 11.44 -13.64
C PRO A 131 -8.28 11.06 -14.70
N LYS A 132 -7.84 10.40 -15.79
CA LYS A 132 -8.74 9.93 -16.85
C LYS A 132 -9.60 8.76 -16.39
N LEU A 133 -9.04 7.82 -15.62
CA LEU A 133 -9.77 6.70 -15.02
C LEU A 133 -10.83 7.20 -14.02
N ALA A 134 -10.46 8.16 -13.17
CA ALA A 134 -11.35 8.81 -12.21
C ALA A 134 -12.53 9.50 -12.92
N ALA A 135 -12.24 10.27 -13.97
CA ALA A 135 -13.29 10.91 -14.77
C ALA A 135 -14.19 9.88 -15.49
N LEU A 136 -13.61 8.82 -16.06
CA LEU A 136 -14.38 7.79 -16.77
C LEU A 136 -15.32 7.03 -15.83
N PHE A 137 -14.83 6.66 -14.65
CA PHE A 137 -15.59 5.90 -13.66
C PHE A 137 -16.36 6.78 -12.68
N GLN A 138 -16.29 8.12 -12.82
CA GLN A 138 -16.94 9.06 -11.90
C GLN A 138 -16.59 8.79 -10.42
N VAL A 139 -15.33 8.45 -10.15
CA VAL A 139 -14.82 8.22 -8.79
C VAL A 139 -13.65 9.16 -8.49
N PRO A 140 -13.40 9.52 -7.22
CA PRO A 140 -12.23 10.32 -6.85
C PRO A 140 -10.91 9.62 -7.21
N VAL A 141 -9.89 10.40 -7.57
CA VAL A 141 -8.55 9.89 -7.92
C VAL A 141 -7.92 9.13 -6.74
N GLU A 142 -8.24 9.58 -5.53
CA GLU A 142 -7.82 9.05 -4.24
C GLU A 142 -8.19 7.58 -4.06
N LEU A 143 -9.30 7.14 -4.67
CA LEU A 143 -9.72 5.73 -4.67
C LEU A 143 -8.62 4.83 -5.25
N PHE A 144 -7.91 5.29 -6.27
CA PHE A 144 -6.84 4.55 -6.93
C PHE A 144 -5.50 4.64 -6.21
N LEU A 145 -5.24 5.73 -5.50
CA LEU A 145 -3.97 6.03 -4.82
C LEU A 145 -3.79 5.34 -3.45
N GLY A 146 -4.71 4.44 -3.07
CA GLY A 146 -4.77 3.82 -1.74
C GLY A 146 -3.63 2.87 -1.37
N GLY A 147 -2.41 3.42 -1.26
CA GLY A 147 -1.26 2.90 -0.51
C GLY A 147 -0.80 3.84 0.61
N LEU A 148 -1.47 4.97 0.83
CA LEU A 148 -1.20 5.94 1.90
C LEU A 148 -2.46 6.43 2.63
N VAL A 149 -3.54 5.64 2.60
CA VAL A 149 -4.72 5.96 3.42
C VAL A 149 -4.83 4.85 4.45
N ASP A 150 -4.37 5.18 5.66
CA ASP A 150 -4.73 4.52 6.89
C ASP A 150 -6.23 4.19 6.86
N GLN A 151 -6.64 3.03 7.36
CA GLN A 151 -8.04 2.60 7.37
C GLN A 151 -8.85 3.40 8.41
N ARG A 152 -8.90 4.73 8.23
CA ARG A 152 -9.64 5.68 9.03
C ARG A 152 -10.19 6.75 8.07
N SER A 153 -11.48 6.62 7.77
CA SER A 153 -12.34 7.65 7.16
C SER A 153 -12.45 7.66 5.62
N THR A 154 -13.11 6.65 5.04
CA THR A 154 -14.17 6.96 4.06
C THR A 154 -15.39 7.42 4.87
N MET A 155 -15.38 8.70 5.26
CA MET A 155 -16.53 9.35 5.91
C MET A 155 -17.51 9.78 4.83
N GLU A 156 -18.38 8.87 4.40
CA GLU A 156 -19.75 9.32 4.20
C GLU A 156 -20.36 9.38 5.59
N LEU A 157 -20.47 10.59 6.14
CA LEU A 157 -21.11 10.79 7.44
C LEU A 157 -22.54 10.24 7.36
N SER A 158 -22.91 9.38 8.29
CA SER A 158 -24.31 8.99 8.46
C SER A 158 -25.15 10.22 8.83
N ALA A 159 -26.47 10.13 8.70
CA ALA A 159 -27.35 11.27 8.99
C ALA A 159 -27.19 11.77 10.43
N ASP A 160 -27.08 10.86 11.39
CA ASP A 160 -26.83 11.16 12.81
C ASP A 160 -25.44 11.74 13.07
N GLU A 161 -24.40 11.31 12.35
CA GLU A 161 -23.06 11.90 12.44
C GLU A 161 -23.05 13.35 11.93
N ARG A 162 -23.78 13.64 10.84
CA ARG A 162 -23.94 15.01 10.34
C ARG A 162 -24.65 15.89 11.36
N ASP A 163 -25.74 15.40 11.93
CA ASP A 163 -26.52 16.12 12.94
C ASP A 163 -25.68 16.40 14.20
N LEU A 164 -24.90 15.42 14.66
CA LEU A 164 -24.01 15.57 15.81
C LEU A 164 -22.94 16.64 15.56
N ILE A 165 -22.34 16.65 14.37
CA ILE A 165 -21.31 17.62 13.98
C ILE A 165 -21.89 19.03 13.90
N ASP A 166 -23.08 19.18 13.32
CA ASP A 166 -23.72 20.49 13.20
C ASP A 166 -24.15 21.04 14.56
N LEU A 167 -24.66 20.20 15.46
CA LEU A 167 -24.91 20.57 16.84
C LEU A 167 -23.61 20.98 17.55
N TYR A 168 -22.54 20.20 17.41
CA TYR A 168 -21.25 20.48 18.03
C TYR A 168 -20.65 21.81 17.54
N ARG A 169 -20.74 22.11 16.24
CA ARG A 169 -20.21 23.37 15.66
C ARG A 169 -20.85 24.61 16.26
N ARG A 170 -22.15 24.55 16.57
CA ARG A 170 -22.94 25.66 17.14
C ARG A 170 -22.65 25.92 18.62
N LEU A 171 -21.92 25.06 19.32
CA LEU A 171 -21.62 25.21 20.74
C LEU A 171 -20.48 26.19 21.01
N SER A 172 -20.52 26.83 22.18
CA SER A 172 -19.40 27.59 22.74
C SER A 172 -18.22 26.67 23.07
N THR A 173 -17.01 27.24 23.13
CA THR A 173 -15.77 26.49 23.41
C THR A 173 -15.84 25.69 24.70
N GLU A 174 -16.43 26.27 25.76
CA GLU A 174 -16.62 25.60 27.05
C GLU A 174 -17.45 24.32 26.92
N ARG A 175 -18.59 24.40 26.22
CA ARG A 175 -19.49 23.25 26.02
C ARG A 175 -18.88 22.17 25.12
N LYS A 176 -18.06 22.56 24.15
CA LYS A 176 -17.30 21.61 23.31
C LYS A 176 -16.34 20.77 24.15
N LEU A 177 -15.61 21.40 25.06
CA LEU A 177 -14.68 20.72 25.97
C LEU A 177 -15.40 19.74 26.91
N ASP A 178 -16.58 20.11 27.42
CA ASP A 178 -17.37 19.22 28.28
C ASP A 178 -17.85 17.97 27.52
N ILE A 179 -18.34 18.14 26.29
CA ILE A 179 -18.75 17.03 25.43
C ILE A 179 -17.56 16.12 25.12
N GLN A 180 -16.40 16.69 24.79
CA GLN A 180 -15.20 15.92 24.51
C GLN A 180 -14.76 15.09 25.74
N LYS A 181 -14.70 15.71 26.93
CA LYS A 181 -14.38 15.01 28.19
C LYS A 181 -15.40 13.93 28.55
N TYR A 182 -16.67 14.13 28.21
CA TYR A 182 -17.72 13.13 28.42
C TYR A 182 -17.55 11.94 27.48
N ALA A 183 -17.33 12.19 26.18
CA ALA A 183 -17.10 11.17 25.16
C ALA A 183 -15.85 10.33 25.47
N GLU A 184 -14.73 10.98 25.85
CA GLU A 184 -13.48 10.29 26.20
C GLU A 184 -13.62 9.39 27.44
N ARG A 185 -14.41 9.81 28.44
CA ARG A 185 -14.69 9.00 29.63
C ARG A 185 -15.50 7.76 29.28
N ARG A 186 -16.49 7.88 28.40
CA ARG A 186 -17.34 6.77 27.98
C ARG A 186 -16.66 5.81 27.00
N ALA A 187 -15.76 6.29 26.15
CA ALA A 187 -15.05 5.47 25.15
C ALA A 187 -13.92 4.61 25.74
N ARG A 188 -13.47 4.91 26.97
CA ARG A 188 -12.39 4.18 27.66
C ARG A 188 -12.90 3.07 28.61
N THR A 189 -14.22 2.90 28.69
CA THR A 189 -14.89 1.87 29.51
C THR A 189 -15.31 0.72 28.61
#